data_AF-A0A256BMC5-F1
#
_entry.id   AF-A0A256BMC5-F1
#
_cell.length_a   1.000
_cell.length_b   1.000
_cell.length_c   1.000
_cell.angle_alpha   90.00
_cell.angle_beta   90.00
_cell.angle_gamma   90.00
#
_symmetry.space_group_name_H-M   'P 1'
#
loop_
_entity.id
_entity.type
_entity.pdbx_description
1 polymer ?
#
loop_
_entity_poly.entity_id
_entity_poly.type
_entity_poly.pdbx_seq_one_letter_code
_entity_poly.pdbx_strand_id
1 'polypeptide(L)' 'MTGSHKGLGYAIARQLAQKEDIQVIITSRNLQDGITAQQRLASEGLQVDVHTLDVTSGASVKEFITWSLI' A
#
# COMPACT_ATOMS: atom_id res chain seq x y z
N MET A 1 -3.32 3.21 0.83
CA MET A 1 -2.70 4.54 0.99
C MET A 1 -1.99 4.92 -0.30
N THR A 2 -2.31 6.08 -0.90
CA THR A 2 -1.69 6.53 -2.16
C THR A 2 -0.42 7.34 -1.87
N GLY A 3 0.66 7.11 -2.61
CA GLY A 3 1.91 7.86 -2.46
C GLY A 3 2.74 7.51 -1.21
N SER A 4 2.60 6.29 -0.68
CA SER A 4 3.27 5.86 0.58
C SER A 4 4.70 5.34 0.42
N HIS A 5 5.32 5.57 -0.74
CA HIS A 5 6.69 5.12 -1.00
C HIS A 5 7.75 5.89 -0.20
N LYS A 6 7.52 7.17 0.15
CA LYS A 6 8.47 8.01 0.91
C LYS A 6 7.76 8.95 1.88
N GLY A 7 8.48 9.42 2.90
CA GLY A 7 8.02 10.48 3.81
C GLY A 7 6.83 10.08 4.69
N LEU A 8 5.84 10.96 4.81
CA LEU A 8 4.72 10.82 5.74
C LEU A 8 3.84 9.60 5.46
N GLY A 9 3.61 9.27 4.18
CA GLY A 9 2.82 8.09 3.81
C GLY A 9 3.45 6.79 4.30
N TYR A 10 4.79 6.66 4.24
CA TYR A 10 5.48 5.50 4.80
C TYR A 10 5.33 5.43 6.33
N ALA A 11 5.51 6.56 7.02
CA ALA A 11 5.41 6.63 8.48
C ALA A 11 4.00 6.26 8.99
N ILE A 12 2.95 6.73 8.29
CA ILE A 12 1.57 6.37 8.60
C ILE A 12 1.33 4.89 8.32
N ALA A 13 1.80 4.36 7.19
CA ALA A 13 1.64 2.93 6.85
C ALA A 13 2.25 2.04 7.93
N ARG A 14 3.45 2.41 8.40
CA ARG A 14 4.13 1.75 9.51
C ARG A 14 3.32 1.75 10.81
N GLN A 15 2.81 2.92 11.22
CA GLN A 15 2.02 3.04 12.45
C GLN A 15 0.69 2.28 12.38
N LEU A 16 0.06 2.27 11.20
CA LEU A 16 -1.19 1.54 11.00
C LEU A 16 -0.96 0.02 10.97
N ALA A 17 0.12 -0.44 10.34
CA ALA A 17 0.46 -1.86 10.26
C ALA A 17 0.85 -2.49 11.61
N GLN A 18 1.10 -1.66 12.64
CA GLN A 18 1.30 -2.12 14.02
C GLN A 18 0.00 -2.44 14.76
N LYS A 19 -1.16 -2.10 14.18
CA LYS A 19 -2.47 -2.34 14.80
C LYS A 19 -3.06 -3.65 14.27
N GLU A 20 -3.53 -4.51 15.17
CA GLU A 20 -4.01 -5.86 14.81
C GLU A 20 -5.24 -5.85 13.90
N ASP A 21 -6.11 -4.84 14.02
CA ASP A 21 -7.37 -4.75 13.27
C ASP A 21 -7.29 -3.87 12.01
N ILE A 22 -6.10 -3.60 11.49
CA ILE A 22 -5.92 -2.74 10.31
C ILE A 22 -5.13 -3.45 9.23
N GLN A 23 -5.81 -3.72 8.11
CA GLN A 23 -5.15 -4.08 6.87
C GLN A 23 -4.59 -2.82 6.19
N VAL A 24 -3.28 -2.81 5.96
CA VAL A 24 -2.61 -1.72 5.25
C VAL A 24 -2.28 -2.15 3.83
N ILE A 25 -2.86 -1.45 2.86
CA ILE A 25 -2.56 -1.63 1.44
C ILE A 25 -1.78 -0.41 0.93
N ILE A 26 -0.55 -0.63 0.50
CA ILE A 26 0.29 0.38 -0.14
C ILE A 26 -0.06 0.44 -1.63
N THR A 27 -0.37 1.63 -2.13
CA THR A 27 -0.66 1.82 -3.55
C THR A 27 0.25 2.85 -4.22
N SER A 28 0.61 2.56 -5.46
CA SER A 28 1.46 3.41 -6.31
C SER A 28 1.15 3.18 -7.79
N ARG A 29 1.48 4.15 -8.65
CA ARG A 29 1.47 3.96 -10.11
C ARG A 29 2.60 3.06 -10.57
N ASN A 30 3.72 3.06 -9.86
CA ASN A 30 4.85 2.17 -10.08
C ASN A 30 4.85 1.09 -8.99
N LEU A 31 4.63 -0.16 -9.39
CA LEU A 31 4.58 -1.30 -8.46
C LEU A 31 5.89 -1.44 -7.65
N GLN A 32 7.04 -1.17 -8.26
CA GLN A 32 8.35 -1.35 -7.63
C GLN A 32 8.53 -0.45 -6.40
N ASP A 33 7.94 0.74 -6.44
CA ASP A 33 7.93 1.66 -5.30
C ASP A 33 7.16 1.06 -4.12
N GLY A 34 6.02 0.44 -4.39
CA GLY A 34 5.21 -0.24 -3.37
C GLY A 34 5.94 -1.45 -2.76
N ILE A 35 6.55 -2.29 -3.61
CA ILE A 35 7.33 -3.47 -3.19
C ILE A 35 8.50 -3.03 -2.29
N THR A 36 9.21 -1.96 -2.65
CA THR A 36 10.33 -1.45 -1.84
C THR A 36 9.86 -1.03 -0.44
N ALA A 37 8.70 -0.38 -0.34
CA ALA A 37 8.13 0.01 0.94
C ALA A 37 7.66 -1.21 1.76
N GLN A 38 7.03 -2.20 1.10
CA GLN A 38 6.63 -3.46 1.73
C GLN A 38 7.83 -4.23 2.28
N GLN A 39 8.91 -4.38 1.51
CA GLN A 39 10.12 -5.08 1.96
C GLN A 39 10.72 -4.41 3.20
N ARG A 40 10.74 -3.08 3.24
CA ARG A 40 11.22 -2.33 4.40
C ARG A 40 10.33 -2.58 5.62
N LEU A 41 9.01 -2.54 5.47
CA LEU A 41 8.07 -2.84 6.57
C LEU A 41 8.15 -4.29 7.03
N ALA A 42 8.32 -5.24 6.09
CA ALA A 42 8.51 -6.65 6.39
C ALA A 42 9.79 -6.90 7.21
N SER A 43 10.87 -6.15 6.97
CA SER A 43 12.08 -6.22 7.80
C SER A 43 11.88 -5.76 9.25
N GLU A 44 10.78 -5.04 9.50
CA GLU A 44 10.35 -4.61 10.83
C GLU A 44 9.29 -5.55 11.44
N GLY A 45 8.96 -6.66 10.77
CA GLY A 45 7.93 -7.61 11.19
C GLY A 45 6.49 -7.17 10.88
N LEU A 46 6.32 -6.12 10.05
CA LEU A 46 5.01 -5.57 9.71
C LEU A 46 4.54 -6.14 8.35
N GLN A 47 3.30 -6.62 8.33
CA GLN A 47 2.67 -7.14 7.11
C GLN A 47 1.82 -6.06 6.46
N VAL A 48 2.03 -5.85 5.16
CA VAL A 48 1.27 -4.92 4.32
C VAL A 48 1.11 -5.50 2.92
N ASP A 49 -0.02 -5.20 2.29
CA ASP A 49 -0.27 -5.54 0.89
C ASP A 49 0.19 -4.44 -0.05
N VAL A 50 0.42 -4.78 -1.31
CA VAL A 50 0.80 -3.82 -2.36
C VAL A 50 -0.07 -4.04 -3.59
N HIS A 51 -0.58 -2.94 -4.15
CA HIS A 51 -1.29 -2.98 -5.43
C HIS A 51 -1.01 -1.73 -6.26
N THR A 52 -1.03 -1.87 -7.59
CA THR A 52 -0.95 -0.72 -8.49
C THR A 52 -2.25 0.07 -8.48
N LEU A 53 -2.17 1.40 -8.37
CA LEU A 53 -3.33 2.27 -8.47
C LEU A 53 -2.95 3.60 -9.12
N ASP A 54 -3.64 3.93 -10.19
CA ASP A 54 -3.74 5.28 -10.71
C ASP A 54 -5.13 5.85 -10.40
N VAL A 55 -5.20 6.77 -9.45
CA VAL A 55 -6.45 7.41 -9.01
C VAL A 55 -7.11 8.27 -10.08
N THR A 56 -6.37 8.65 -11.13
CA THR A 56 -6.90 9.40 -12.27
C THR A 56 -7.52 8.49 -13.34
N SER A 57 -7.30 7.18 -13.24
CA SER A 57 -7.84 6.17 -14.17
C SER A 57 -9.00 5.42 -13.54
N GLY A 58 -10.22 5.65 -14.04
CA GLY A 58 -11.41 4.93 -13.58
C GLY A 58 -11.31 3.40 -13.77
N ALA A 59 -10.57 2.94 -14.77
CA ALA A 59 -10.30 1.51 -14.97
C ALA A 59 -9.39 0.94 -13.86
N SER A 60 -8.31 1.66 -13.52
CA SER A 60 -7.39 1.25 -12.44
C SER A 60 -8.09 1.24 -11.08
N VAL A 61 -8.96 2.22 -10.82
CA VAL A 61 -9.77 2.26 -9.59
C VAL A 61 -10.72 1.05 -9.52
N LYS A 62 -11.40 0.70 -10.62
CA LYS A 62 -12.29 -0.48 -10.66
C LYS A 62 -11.53 -1.77 -10.40
N GLU A 63 -10.39 -1.96 -11.05
CA GLU A 63 -9.52 -3.11 -10.84
C GLU A 63 -9.08 -3.24 -9.38
N PHE A 64 -8.66 -2.13 -8.77
CA PHE A 64 -8.28 -2.10 -7.36
C PHE A 64 -9.43 -2.49 -6.42
N ILE A 65 -10.64 -1.97 -6.66
CA ILE A 65 -11.83 -2.33 -5.86
C ILE A 65 -12.12 -3.82 -6.00
N THR A 66 -12.09 -4.36 -7.22
CA THR A 66 -12.33 -5.79 -7.43
C THR A 66 -11.28 -6.64 -6.73
N TRP A 67 -10.02 -6.26 -6.79
CA TRP A 67 -8.92 -6.96 -6.12
C TRP A 67 -9.04 -6.91 -4.59
N SER A 68 -9.37 -5.74 -4.00
CA SER A 68 -9.39 -5.57 -2.55
C SER A 68 -10.60 -6.20 -1.84
N LEU A 69 -11.57 -6.72 -2.59
CA LEU A 69 -12.78 -7.37 -2.07
C LEU A 69 -12.65 -8.91 -2.02
N ILE A 70 -11.50 -9.45 -2.42
CA ILE A 70 -11.16 -10.88 -2.42
C ILE A 70 -10.30 -11.17 -1.19
#